data_AF-A0A937PC05-F1
#
_entry.id   AF-A0A937PC05-F1
#
_cell.length_a   1.000
_cell.length_b   1.000
_cell.length_c   1.000
_cell.angle_alpha   90.00
_cell.angle_beta   90.00
_cell.angle_gamma   90.00
#
_symmetry.space_group_name_H-M   'P 1'
#
loop_
_entity.id
_entity.type
_entity.pdbx_description
1 polymer ?
#
loop_
_entity_poly.entity_id
_entity_poly.type
_entity_poly.pdbx_seq_one_letter_code
_entity_poly.pdbx_strand_id
1 'polypeptide(L)'
;MKQLIHSWLKEYWVIIAFILAKLLIHFPTNIIYELQRDAFLYSTLGEHLAWGYHSVPPSIGVFANISRFLFGDTTFALRFFPTVTGASSILLIGLMVREMGGNKLAQFIACLAFLTAPSFLRSNTLF
;
A
#
# COMPACT_ATOMS: atom_id res chain seq x y z
N MET A 1 26.75 9.58 -8.79
CA MET A 1 25.64 8.99 -8.01
C MET A 1 24.90 9.99 -7.13
N LYS A 2 25.56 10.73 -6.21
CA LYS A 2 24.88 11.72 -5.32
C LYS A 2 24.10 12.83 -6.05
N GLN A 3 24.64 13.39 -7.13
CA GLN A 3 23.94 14.43 -7.93
C GLN A 3 22.67 13.91 -8.61
N LEU A 4 22.70 12.67 -9.10
CA LEU A 4 21.56 12.03 -9.77
C LEU A 4 20.40 11.80 -8.77
N ILE A 5 20.73 11.32 -7.57
CA ILE A 5 19.75 11.12 -6.49
C ILE A 5 19.12 12.45 -6.07
N HIS A 6 19.93 13.52 -5.95
CA HIS A 6 19.43 14.83 -5.54
C HIS A 6 18.49 15.46 -6.59
N SER A 7 18.79 15.28 -7.88
CA SER A 7 17.89 15.69 -8.98
C SER A 7 16.57 14.91 -8.92
N TRP A 8 16.63 13.59 -8.73
CA TRP A 8 15.43 12.76 -8.57
C TRP A 8 14.56 13.18 -7.38
N LEU A 9 15.16 13.39 -6.21
CA LEU A 9 14.43 13.83 -5.02
C LEU A 9 13.72 15.16 -5.28
N LYS A 10 14.42 16.14 -5.89
CA LYS A 10 13.82 17.44 -6.25
C LYS A 10 12.75 17.31 -7.33
N GLU A 11 12.83 16.31 -8.18
CA GLU A 11 11.85 16.07 -9.24
C GLU A 11 10.62 15.31 -8.78
N TYR A 12 10.72 14.47 -7.75
CA TYR A 12 9.62 13.60 -7.30
C TYR A 12 9.17 13.89 -5.87
N TRP A 13 9.64 14.99 -5.26
CA TRP A 13 9.38 15.32 -3.86
C TRP A 13 7.90 15.30 -3.48
N VAL A 14 6.99 15.78 -4.34
CA VAL A 14 5.54 15.76 -4.10
C VAL A 14 5.07 14.32 -3.89
N ILE A 15 5.42 13.44 -4.83
CA ILE A 15 5.02 12.03 -4.80
C ILE A 15 5.63 11.34 -3.58
N ILE A 16 6.91 11.58 -3.31
CA ILE A 16 7.62 11.03 -2.14
C ILE A 16 6.95 11.50 -0.85
N ALA A 17 6.58 12.78 -0.74
CA ALA A 17 5.90 13.32 0.43
C ALA A 17 4.55 12.63 0.67
N PHE A 18 3.76 12.39 -0.38
CA PHE A 18 2.48 11.66 -0.26
C PHE A 18 2.66 10.17 0.07
N ILE A 19 3.70 9.52 -0.47
CA ILE A 19 4.05 8.14 -0.10
C ILE A 19 4.38 8.08 1.39
N LEU A 20 5.25 8.97 1.87
CA LEU A 20 5.61 9.04 3.29
C LEU A 20 4.39 9.33 4.15
N ALA A 21 3.53 10.28 3.75
CA ALA A 21 2.29 10.57 4.46
C ALA A 21 1.37 9.34 4.55
N LYS A 22 1.18 8.59 3.47
CA LYS A 22 0.38 7.35 3.45
C LYS A 22 0.91 6.33 4.44
N LEU A 23 2.22 6.07 4.43
CA LEU A 23 2.87 5.11 5.32
C LEU A 23 2.81 5.56 6.79
N LEU A 24 3.10 6.83 7.06
CA LEU A 24 3.05 7.42 8.41
C LEU A 24 1.65 7.43 9.00
N ILE A 25 0.60 7.49 8.17
CA ILE A 25 -0.79 7.37 8.63
C ILE A 25 -1.15 5.89 8.86
N HIS A 26 -0.84 4.99 7.92
CA HIS A 26 -1.33 3.61 7.96
C HIS A 26 -0.57 2.72 8.94
N PHE A 27 0.76 2.79 9.00
CA PHE A 27 1.52 1.87 9.87
C PHE A 27 1.17 2.01 11.36
N PRO A 28 1.04 3.22 11.94
CA PRO A 28 0.60 3.35 13.32
C PRO A 28 -0.87 2.94 13.52
N THR A 29 -1.74 3.17 12.54
CA THR A 29 -3.16 2.82 12.67
C THR A 29 -3.43 1.32 12.48
N ASN A 30 -2.55 0.61 11.75
CA ASN A 30 -2.67 -0.82 11.51
C ASN A 30 -2.61 -1.67 12.79
N ILE A 31 -1.97 -1.18 13.85
CA ILE A 31 -1.88 -1.88 15.14
C ILE A 31 -3.02 -1.53 16.12
N ILE A 32 -3.82 -0.50 15.83
CA ILE A 32 -4.84 0.01 16.77
C ILE A 32 -6.18 -0.69 16.56
N TYR A 33 -6.57 -0.96 15.31
CA TYR A 33 -7.88 -1.51 14.99
C TYR A 33 -7.86 -3.03 14.83
N GLU A 34 -8.96 -3.67 15.20
CA GLU A 34 -9.18 -5.09 14.94
C GLU A 34 -9.28 -5.42 13.45
N LEU A 35 -9.08 -6.68 13.11
CA LEU A 35 -9.10 -7.18 11.74
C LEU A 35 -10.53 -7.30 11.21
N GLN A 36 -10.70 -7.02 9.92
CA GLN A 36 -11.94 -7.38 9.23
C GLN A 36 -12.02 -8.90 9.07
N ARG A 37 -13.26 -9.44 9.06
CA ARG A 37 -13.56 -10.86 8.88
C ARG A 37 -12.68 -11.56 7.83
N ASP A 38 -12.52 -10.94 6.66
CA ASP A 38 -11.80 -11.58 5.54
C ASP A 38 -10.30 -11.77 5.85
N ALA A 39 -9.70 -10.94 6.69
CA ALA A 39 -8.29 -11.07 7.07
C ALA A 39 -8.01 -12.39 7.80
N PHE A 40 -8.98 -12.92 8.56
CA PHE A 40 -8.85 -14.24 9.19
C PHE A 40 -8.85 -15.36 8.14
N LEU A 41 -9.74 -15.29 7.14
CA LEU A 41 -9.73 -16.22 6.01
C LEU A 41 -8.35 -16.21 5.35
N TYR A 42 -7.85 -15.04 4.98
CA TYR A 42 -6.58 -14.93 4.27
C TYR A 42 -5.37 -15.37 5.09
N SER A 43 -5.39 -15.15 6.42
CA SER A 43 -4.38 -15.69 7.32
C SER A 43 -4.32 -17.22 7.26
N THR A 44 -5.49 -17.89 7.30
CA THR A 44 -5.58 -19.36 7.16
C THR A 44 -5.13 -19.84 5.77
N LEU A 45 -5.45 -19.11 4.70
CA LEU A 45 -4.93 -19.43 3.36
C LEU A 45 -3.39 -19.32 3.29
N GLY A 46 -2.80 -18.42 4.09
CA GLY A 46 -1.35 -18.31 4.22
C GLY A 46 -0.70 -19.48 4.97
N GLU A 47 -1.46 -20.21 5.80
CA GLU A 47 -0.99 -21.46 6.44
C GLU A 47 -1.05 -22.65 5.50
N HIS A 48 -2.02 -22.64 4.59
CA HIS A 48 -2.31 -23.73 3.68
C HIS A 48 -2.17 -23.24 2.25
N LEU A 49 -0.94 -23.05 1.78
CA LEU A 49 -0.74 -22.57 0.41
C LEU A 49 -1.26 -23.59 -0.62
N ALA A 50 -2.06 -23.10 -1.57
CA ALA A 50 -2.58 -23.86 -2.70
C ALA A 50 -2.51 -23.01 -3.97
N TRP A 51 -2.69 -23.63 -5.15
CA TRP A 51 -2.72 -22.95 -6.44
C TRP A 51 -3.96 -22.07 -6.67
N GLY A 52 -4.77 -21.89 -5.65
CA GLY A 52 -5.98 -21.07 -5.65
C GLY A 52 -7.07 -21.73 -4.84
N TYR A 53 -8.01 -20.92 -4.39
CA TYR A 53 -9.23 -21.34 -3.72
C TYR A 53 -10.43 -20.90 -4.54
N HIS A 54 -11.59 -21.49 -4.30
CA HIS A 54 -12.82 -21.09 -4.98
C HIS A 54 -13.13 -19.59 -4.81
N SER A 55 -12.75 -18.99 -3.68
CA SER A 55 -13.00 -17.59 -3.37
C SER A 55 -11.91 -16.63 -3.86
N VAL A 56 -10.65 -17.07 -3.96
CA VAL A 56 -9.51 -16.17 -4.23
C VAL A 56 -8.37 -16.84 -5.00
N PRO A 57 -7.62 -16.07 -5.81
CA PRO A 57 -6.42 -16.56 -6.48
C PRO A 57 -5.30 -16.93 -5.49
N PRO A 58 -4.29 -17.70 -5.92
CA PRO A 58 -3.18 -18.14 -5.07
C PRO A 58 -2.37 -16.99 -4.47
N SER A 59 -2.32 -15.83 -5.15
CA SER A 59 -1.52 -14.67 -4.73
C SER A 59 -1.88 -14.20 -3.32
N ILE A 60 -3.15 -14.25 -2.94
CA ILE A 60 -3.63 -13.83 -1.60
C ILE A 60 -2.97 -14.67 -0.51
N GLY A 61 -2.99 -16.01 -0.65
CA GLY A 61 -2.34 -16.91 0.31
C GLY A 61 -0.83 -16.69 0.35
N VAL A 62 -0.19 -16.49 -0.80
CA VAL A 62 1.26 -16.22 -0.87
C VAL A 62 1.64 -14.94 -0.14
N PHE A 63 0.90 -13.84 -0.34
CA PHE A 63 1.15 -12.59 0.39
C PHE A 63 0.89 -12.73 1.90
N ALA A 64 -0.15 -13.46 2.31
CA ALA A 64 -0.38 -13.78 3.73
C ALA A 64 0.80 -14.52 4.33
N ASN A 65 1.26 -15.57 3.65
CA ASN A 65 2.36 -16.42 4.10
C ASN A 65 3.66 -15.62 4.24
N ILE A 66 4.04 -14.85 3.22
CA ILE A 66 5.24 -14.01 3.24
C ILE A 66 5.14 -12.99 4.38
N SER A 67 3.98 -12.36 4.56
CA SER A 67 3.85 -11.33 5.59
C SER A 67 3.99 -11.91 7.00
N ARG A 68 3.36 -13.06 7.25
CA ARG A 68 3.48 -13.80 8.51
C ARG A 68 4.90 -14.30 8.75
N PHE A 69 5.58 -14.77 7.71
CA PHE A 69 6.98 -15.15 7.80
C PHE A 69 7.88 -13.98 8.22
N LEU A 70 7.62 -12.76 7.71
CA LEU A 70 8.41 -11.56 8.02
C LEU A 70 8.06 -10.91 9.37
N PHE A 71 6.78 -10.87 9.74
CA PHE A 71 6.27 -10.05 10.85
C PHE A 71 5.45 -10.83 11.89
N GLY A 72 5.36 -12.15 11.75
CA GLY A 72 4.60 -13.05 12.63
C GLY A 72 3.08 -12.93 12.48
N ASP A 73 2.37 -13.54 13.43
CA ASP A 73 0.91 -13.53 13.51
C ASP A 73 0.37 -12.24 14.13
N THR A 74 0.59 -11.11 13.47
CA THR A 74 0.19 -9.79 13.96
C THR A 74 -0.79 -9.09 13.01
N THR A 75 -1.59 -8.17 13.56
CA THR A 75 -2.47 -7.30 12.75
C THR A 75 -1.67 -6.43 11.78
N PHE A 76 -0.45 -6.04 12.18
CA PHE A 76 0.50 -5.34 11.33
C PHE A 76 0.91 -6.18 10.12
N ALA A 77 1.26 -7.46 10.32
CA ALA A 77 1.64 -8.36 9.24
C ALA A 77 0.54 -8.41 8.17
N LEU A 78 -0.69 -8.70 8.56
CA LEU A 78 -1.79 -8.85 7.60
C LEU A 78 -2.16 -7.56 6.86
N ARG A 79 -1.76 -6.38 7.36
CA ARG A 79 -2.02 -5.07 6.72
C ARG A 79 -0.81 -4.49 6.00
N PHE A 80 0.36 -5.14 6.08
CA PHE A 80 1.60 -4.64 5.52
C PHE A 80 1.49 -4.47 3.99
N PHE A 81 1.19 -5.56 3.27
CA PHE A 81 1.08 -5.54 1.81
C PHE A 81 0.01 -4.56 1.30
N PRO A 82 -1.21 -4.52 1.85
CA PRO A 82 -2.22 -3.51 1.52
C PRO A 82 -1.74 -2.08 1.65
N THR A 83 -1.02 -1.79 2.73
CA THR A 83 -0.47 -0.46 2.99
C THR A 83 0.58 -0.11 1.94
N VAL A 84 1.46 -1.06 1.61
CA VAL A 84 2.47 -0.91 0.55
C VAL A 84 1.80 -0.72 -0.81
N THR A 85 0.78 -1.49 -1.17
CA THR A 85 0.01 -1.32 -2.41
C THR A 85 -0.64 0.06 -2.49
N GLY A 86 -1.15 0.58 -1.37
CA GLY A 86 -1.65 1.96 -1.28
C GLY A 86 -0.56 3.00 -1.56
N ALA A 87 0.64 2.82 -1.01
CA ALA A 87 1.78 3.69 -1.29
C ALA A 87 2.27 3.58 -2.75
N SER A 88 2.33 2.38 -3.31
CA SER A 88 2.64 2.13 -4.72
C SER A 88 1.59 2.75 -5.65
N SER A 89 0.32 2.79 -5.25
CA SER A 89 -0.73 3.46 -6.01
C SER A 89 -0.48 4.97 -6.11
N ILE A 90 -0.08 5.63 -5.01
CA ILE A 90 0.32 7.05 -5.04
C ILE A 90 1.49 7.29 -5.99
N LEU A 91 2.50 6.39 -5.97
CA LEU A 91 3.63 6.47 -6.89
C LEU A 91 3.14 6.45 -8.35
N LEU A 92 2.31 5.46 -8.70
CA LEU A 92 1.79 5.30 -10.06
C LEU A 92 0.91 6.49 -10.47
N ILE A 93 0.03 6.96 -9.59
CA ILE A 93 -0.83 8.13 -9.85
C ILE A 93 0.01 9.36 -10.15
N GLY A 94 1.00 9.66 -9.30
CA GLY A 94 1.87 10.81 -9.50
C GLY A 94 2.70 10.73 -10.78
N LEU A 95 3.20 9.53 -11.12
CA LEU A 95 3.95 9.30 -12.36
C LEU A 95 3.05 9.44 -13.59
N MET A 96 1.84 8.87 -13.58
CA MET A 96 0.88 9.01 -14.68
C MET A 96 0.51 10.47 -14.91
N VAL A 97 0.20 11.23 -13.86
CA VAL A 97 -0.12 12.67 -13.99
C VAL A 97 1.04 13.45 -14.61
N ARG A 98 2.28 13.12 -14.23
CA ARG A 98 3.47 13.74 -14.83
C ARG A 98 3.62 13.37 -16.30
N GLU A 99 3.47 12.10 -16.64
CA GLU A 99 3.59 11.60 -18.02
C GLU A 99 2.56 12.26 -18.96
N MET A 100 1.37 12.57 -18.42
CA MET A 100 0.32 13.31 -19.11
C MET A 100 0.59 14.83 -19.22
N GLY A 101 1.77 15.31 -18.84
CA GLY A 101 2.15 16.73 -18.88
C GLY A 101 1.69 17.56 -17.68
N GLY A 102 1.22 16.91 -16.60
CA GLY A 102 0.76 17.57 -15.39
C GLY A 102 1.90 18.20 -14.57
N ASN A 103 1.70 19.44 -14.17
CA ASN A 103 2.64 20.16 -13.29
C ASN A 103 2.60 19.64 -11.83
N LYS A 104 3.36 20.27 -10.94
CA LYS A 104 3.43 19.88 -9.52
C LYS A 104 2.10 20.03 -8.77
N LEU A 105 1.31 21.04 -9.12
CA LEU A 105 -0.03 21.23 -8.56
C LEU A 105 -0.97 20.09 -8.97
N ALA A 106 -0.93 19.66 -10.24
CA ALA A 106 -1.71 18.53 -10.72
C ALA A 106 -1.34 17.23 -10.00
N GLN A 107 -0.04 16.95 -9.83
CA GLN A 107 0.44 15.80 -9.05
C GLN A 107 -0.05 15.86 -7.60
N PHE A 108 0.03 17.04 -6.97
CA PHE A 108 -0.43 17.25 -5.60
C PHE A 108 -1.93 16.97 -5.46
N ILE A 109 -2.76 17.55 -6.34
CA ILE A 109 -4.21 17.38 -6.29
C ILE A 109 -4.59 15.91 -6.49
N ALA A 110 -3.98 15.22 -7.46
CA ALA A 110 -4.27 13.81 -7.73
C ALA A 110 -3.87 12.89 -6.57
N CYS A 111 -2.66 13.07 -6.02
CA CYS A 111 -2.21 12.30 -4.86
C CYS A 111 -3.04 12.60 -3.61
N LEU A 112 -3.44 13.86 -3.41
CA LEU A 112 -4.31 14.27 -2.31
C LEU A 112 -5.68 13.60 -2.42
N ALA A 113 -6.30 13.63 -3.61
CA ALA A 113 -7.59 13.01 -3.85
C ALA A 113 -7.57 11.49 -3.55
N PHE A 114 -6.51 10.79 -3.94
CA PHE A 114 -6.36 9.37 -3.61
C PHE A 114 -6.11 9.13 -2.12
N LEU A 115 -5.25 9.94 -1.48
CA LEU A 115 -4.91 9.79 -0.07
C LEU A 115 -6.12 9.99 0.86
N THR A 116 -7.02 10.92 0.52
CA THR A 116 -8.18 11.29 1.36
C THR A 116 -9.47 10.55 0.98
N ALA A 117 -9.49 9.83 -0.13
CA ALA A 117 -10.64 9.04 -0.56
C ALA A 117 -10.93 7.89 0.43
N PRO A 118 -12.10 7.88 1.10
CA PRO A 118 -12.43 6.87 2.12
C PRO A 118 -12.42 5.43 1.59
N SER A 119 -12.81 5.24 0.33
CA SER A 119 -12.82 3.93 -0.33
C SER A 119 -11.41 3.33 -0.39
N PHE A 120 -10.40 4.11 -0.76
CA PHE A 120 -9.01 3.66 -0.84
C PHE A 120 -8.32 3.61 0.53
N LEU A 121 -8.63 4.56 1.42
CA LEU A 121 -8.19 4.52 2.82
C LEU A 121 -8.60 3.21 3.49
N ARG A 122 -9.88 2.84 3.36
CA ARG A 122 -10.38 1.59 3.92
C ARG A 122 -9.75 0.39 3.22
N SER A 123 -9.76 0.35 1.89
CA SER A 123 -9.26 -0.79 1.13
C SER A 123 -7.78 -1.10 1.40
N ASN A 124 -6.94 -0.09 1.62
CA ASN A 124 -5.52 -0.31 1.96
C ASN A 124 -5.25 -0.68 3.43
N THR A 125 -6.32 -0.93 4.21
CA THR A 125 -6.27 -1.53 5.56
C THR A 125 -7.03 -2.87 5.62
N LEU A 126 -7.68 -3.23 4.52
CA LEU A 126 -8.16 -4.59 4.25
C LEU A 126 -6.96 -5.39 3.75
N PHE A 127 -6.97 -6.70 3.99
CA PHE A 127 -5.89 -7.61 3.59
C PHE A 127 -5.47 -7.50 2.12
#